data_AF-A0A813J8C9-F1
#
_entry.id   AF-A0A813J8C9-F1
#
_cell.length_a   1.000
_cell.length_b   1.000
_cell.length_c   1.000
_cell.angle_alpha   90.00
_cell.angle_beta   90.00
_cell.angle_gamma   90.00
#
_symmetry.space_group_name_H-M   'P 1'
#
loop_
_entity.id
_entity.type
_entity.pdbx_description
1 polymer ?
#
loop_
_entity_poly.entity_id
_entity_poly.type
_entity_poly.pdbx_seq_one_letter_code
_entity_poly.pdbx_strand_id
1 'polypeptide(L)'
;MHVDMTLGDPHVVTTTTTTTTAAVDLRLARVVPSAVTVRLYCKGNLIQDSRCMRIENIGAEEFAYLTHIIDFYDRLAPITIFTLGSIYNDQWKFLKCRKLNFVLSQIDTPEKRARFSGFATMAHQAPDSFMEFEGYFKLESYRQHAGGPNAPACRASKFPLDKWFKEFVNVSLENARHIGVLYNPIFAVSRERIHRFPKADYEKLIQEVLRCKDHEHAGVIEAGHFLERSWKAMFDDLRPDGGIKCCGHFGQKKGDPMCCGFENNGETIGMPWTICKAEWPNCSGFVHNSGWGTCIAAGLPPREDVCPEEIQANSHKAKAHKKPQQSGT
;
A
#
# COMPACT_ATOMS: atom_id res chain seq x y z
N MET A 1 -2.90 -14.86 -11.10
CA MET A 1 -2.66 -15.57 -9.83
C MET A 1 -2.80 -14.54 -8.73
N HIS A 2 -3.41 -14.88 -7.60
CA HIS A 2 -3.53 -14.02 -6.44
C HIS A 2 -3.45 -14.95 -5.23
N VAL A 3 -2.55 -14.65 -4.29
CA VAL A 3 -2.35 -15.50 -3.12
C VAL A 3 -2.94 -14.75 -1.95
N ASP A 4 -3.96 -15.34 -1.37
CA ASP A 4 -4.52 -14.92 -0.10
C ASP A 4 -3.98 -15.86 0.98
N MET A 5 -3.43 -15.31 2.06
CA MET A 5 -2.95 -16.10 3.19
C MET A 5 -3.84 -15.84 4.39
N THR A 6 -4.37 -16.93 4.91
CA THR A 6 -5.24 -16.96 6.07
C THR A 6 -4.55 -17.74 7.19
N LEU A 7 -4.20 -17.09 8.29
CA LEU A 7 -3.64 -17.80 9.44
C LEU A 7 -4.78 -18.51 10.20
N GLY A 8 -4.66 -19.82 10.44
CA GLY A 8 -5.67 -20.65 11.11
C GLY A 8 -5.04 -21.70 12.02
N ASP A 9 -5.84 -22.25 12.94
CA ASP A 9 -5.43 -23.36 13.81
C ASP A 9 -5.01 -24.60 12.99
N PRO A 10 -4.06 -25.41 13.49
CA PRO A 10 -3.32 -26.35 12.68
C PRO A 10 -4.17 -27.54 12.23
N HIS A 11 -4.38 -27.66 10.91
CA HIS A 11 -4.68 -28.92 10.25
C HIS A 11 -3.70 -29.17 9.11
N VAL A 12 -3.18 -30.40 9.08
CA VAL A 12 -2.10 -30.87 8.20
C VAL A 12 -2.52 -30.84 6.73
N VAL A 13 -1.74 -30.18 5.86
CA VAL A 13 -1.87 -30.25 4.40
C VAL A 13 -0.53 -30.61 3.77
N THR A 14 -0.53 -31.65 2.94
CA THR A 14 0.64 -32.15 2.17
C THR A 14 0.57 -31.63 0.73
N THR A 15 1.67 -31.12 0.15
CA THR A 15 1.72 -30.68 -1.27
C THR A 15 3.03 -31.02 -1.98
N THR A 16 2.90 -31.46 -3.25
CA THR A 16 3.95 -31.62 -4.28
C THR A 16 3.97 -30.41 -5.24
N THR A 17 5.14 -29.96 -5.70
CA THR A 17 5.36 -28.61 -6.29
C THR A 17 5.91 -28.58 -7.72
N THR A 18 5.47 -27.61 -8.53
CA THR A 18 6.10 -27.14 -9.78
C THR A 18 6.80 -25.77 -9.62
N THR A 19 7.60 -25.34 -10.59
CA THR A 19 8.72 -24.37 -10.44
C THR A 19 8.35 -22.92 -10.09
N THR A 20 7.27 -22.36 -10.64
CA THR A 20 6.85 -20.96 -10.33
C THR A 20 6.20 -20.86 -8.95
N THR A 21 5.51 -21.93 -8.55
CA THR A 21 4.90 -22.07 -7.22
C THR A 21 5.94 -22.31 -6.13
N ALA A 22 7.05 -23.00 -6.46
CA ALA A 22 8.13 -23.26 -5.52
C ALA A 22 8.76 -21.97 -4.93
N ALA A 23 8.88 -20.88 -5.69
CA ALA A 23 9.46 -19.63 -5.20
C ALA A 23 8.55 -18.86 -4.22
N VAL A 24 7.23 -18.92 -4.45
CA VAL A 24 6.23 -18.43 -3.51
C VAL A 24 6.25 -19.32 -2.27
N ASP A 25 6.14 -20.63 -2.45
CA ASP A 25 6.09 -21.62 -1.37
C ASP A 25 7.35 -21.59 -0.47
N LEU A 26 8.56 -21.37 -1.01
CA LEU A 26 9.80 -21.22 -0.23
C LEU A 26 9.84 -19.98 0.67
N ARG A 27 9.22 -18.86 0.26
CA ARG A 27 9.10 -17.68 1.12
C ARG A 27 7.92 -17.79 2.07
N LEU A 28 6.83 -18.43 1.64
CA LEU A 28 5.68 -18.73 2.49
C LEU A 28 6.03 -19.71 3.60
N ALA A 29 6.95 -20.65 3.36
CA ALA A 29 7.47 -21.56 4.39
C ALA A 29 8.16 -20.84 5.56
N ARG A 30 8.52 -19.55 5.42
CA ARG A 30 9.06 -18.74 6.52
C ARG A 30 7.98 -18.27 7.49
N VAL A 31 6.72 -18.20 7.06
CA VAL A 31 5.56 -17.96 7.92
C VAL A 31 5.12 -19.34 8.40
N VAL A 32 5.52 -19.68 9.63
CA VAL A 32 5.31 -20.97 10.34
C VAL A 32 4.44 -22.01 9.58
N PRO A 33 5.03 -23.11 9.05
CA PRO A 33 4.37 -24.04 8.12
C PRO A 33 3.06 -24.69 8.61
N SER A 34 2.77 -24.70 9.91
CA SER A 34 1.58 -25.37 10.46
C SER A 34 0.38 -24.46 10.72
N ALA A 35 0.52 -23.13 10.64
CA ALA A 35 -0.53 -22.18 11.02
C ALA A 35 -1.05 -21.30 9.86
N VAL A 36 -0.57 -21.52 8.63
CA VAL A 36 -0.96 -20.73 7.45
C VAL A 36 -1.79 -21.59 6.50
N THR A 37 -3.05 -21.19 6.30
CA THR A 37 -3.88 -21.66 5.18
C THR A 37 -3.70 -20.71 4.01
N VAL A 38 -3.22 -21.22 2.88
CA VAL A 38 -3.10 -20.43 1.64
C VAL A 38 -4.31 -20.67 0.76
N ARG A 39 -4.97 -19.59 0.33
CA ARG A 39 -6.05 -19.60 -0.66
C ARG A 39 -5.57 -18.92 -1.94
N LEU A 40 -5.51 -19.69 -3.02
CA LEU A 40 -5.02 -19.22 -4.30
C LEU A 40 -6.19 -18.85 -5.20
N TYR A 41 -6.35 -17.58 -5.58
CA TYR A 41 -7.33 -17.16 -6.58
C TYR A 41 -6.71 -17.10 -7.97
N CYS A 42 -7.35 -17.76 -8.93
CA CYS A 42 -6.91 -17.79 -10.32
C CYS A 42 -8.00 -17.22 -11.20
N LYS A 43 -7.68 -16.10 -11.84
CA LYS A 43 -8.57 -15.37 -12.74
C LYS A 43 -8.59 -16.04 -14.12
N GLY A 44 -9.78 -16.41 -14.57
CA GLY A 44 -9.99 -17.10 -15.83
C GLY A 44 -9.38 -18.51 -15.86
N ASN A 45 -9.22 -19.05 -17.07
CA ASN A 45 -8.80 -20.44 -17.30
C ASN A 45 -7.34 -20.58 -17.76
N LEU A 46 -6.52 -19.54 -17.64
CA LEU A 46 -5.13 -19.60 -18.09
C LEU A 46 -4.24 -20.42 -17.14
N ILE A 47 -4.50 -20.36 -15.83
CA ILE A 47 -3.72 -21.08 -14.82
C ILE A 47 -4.51 -22.31 -14.41
N GLN A 48 -3.93 -23.49 -14.64
CA GLN A 48 -4.54 -24.80 -14.37
C GLN A 48 -3.97 -25.45 -13.08
N ASP A 49 -3.71 -24.66 -12.04
CA ASP A 49 -3.27 -25.17 -10.73
C ASP A 49 -4.49 -25.68 -9.96
N SER A 50 -4.44 -26.91 -9.45
CA SER A 50 -5.55 -27.57 -8.76
C SER A 50 -5.86 -26.95 -7.40
N ARG A 51 -4.94 -26.16 -6.83
CA ARG A 51 -5.15 -25.39 -5.59
C ARG A 51 -5.94 -24.10 -5.83
N CYS A 52 -6.13 -23.70 -7.10
CA CYS A 52 -6.82 -22.48 -7.44
C CYS A 52 -8.32 -22.53 -7.12
N MET A 53 -8.79 -21.56 -6.34
CA MET A 53 -10.16 -21.06 -6.41
C MET A 53 -10.31 -20.24 -7.69
N ARG A 54 -11.00 -20.78 -8.69
CA ARG A 54 -11.21 -20.10 -9.96
C ARG A 54 -12.28 -19.03 -9.82
N ILE A 55 -11.96 -17.85 -10.35
CA ILE A 55 -12.87 -16.71 -10.43
C ILE A 55 -12.84 -16.13 -11.84
N GLU A 56 -13.85 -15.36 -12.20
CA GLU A 56 -13.90 -14.68 -13.49
C GLU A 56 -12.72 -13.70 -13.67
N ASN A 57 -12.31 -13.49 -14.92
CA ASN A 57 -11.22 -12.56 -15.24
C ASN A 57 -11.72 -11.12 -15.41
N ILE A 58 -12.26 -10.54 -14.33
CA ILE A 58 -12.83 -9.18 -14.32
C ILE A 58 -11.89 -8.21 -13.63
N GLY A 59 -11.59 -7.06 -14.25
CA GLY A 59 -10.81 -5.99 -13.64
C GLY A 59 -9.39 -6.41 -13.25
N ALA A 60 -8.87 -5.81 -12.18
CA ALA A 60 -7.55 -6.13 -11.63
C ALA A 60 -7.69 -6.98 -10.34
N GLU A 61 -6.75 -6.86 -9.41
CA GLU A 61 -6.70 -7.68 -8.20
C GLU A 61 -7.87 -7.47 -7.24
N GLU A 62 -8.50 -6.30 -7.26
CA GLU A 62 -9.50 -5.89 -6.28
C GLU A 62 -10.75 -6.77 -6.37
N PHE A 63 -11.04 -7.29 -7.56
CA PHE A 63 -12.11 -8.27 -7.75
C PHE A 63 -11.85 -9.55 -6.93
N ALA A 64 -10.62 -10.04 -6.90
CA ALA A 64 -10.26 -11.21 -6.09
C ALA A 64 -10.33 -10.89 -4.58
N TYR A 65 -9.87 -9.70 -4.19
CA TYR A 65 -9.81 -9.28 -2.77
C TYR A 65 -11.23 -9.14 -2.22
N LEU A 66 -12.10 -8.45 -2.96
CA LEU A 66 -13.52 -8.28 -2.60
C LEU A 66 -14.25 -9.62 -2.58
N THR A 67 -14.03 -10.48 -3.59
CA THR A 67 -14.62 -11.83 -3.59
C THR A 67 -14.24 -12.59 -2.33
N HIS A 68 -12.95 -12.58 -1.94
CA HIS A 68 -12.53 -13.21 -0.69
C HIS A 68 -13.21 -12.62 0.54
N ILE A 69 -13.19 -11.29 0.67
CA ILE A 69 -13.79 -10.60 1.83
C ILE A 69 -15.28 -10.95 1.95
N ILE A 70 -16.02 -10.97 0.84
CA ILE A 70 -17.46 -11.24 0.81
C ILE A 70 -17.76 -12.71 1.11
N ASP A 71 -17.09 -13.65 0.42
CA ASP A 71 -17.36 -15.09 0.54
C ASP A 71 -16.97 -15.64 1.92
N PHE A 72 -15.96 -15.04 2.53
CA PHE A 72 -15.42 -15.47 3.81
C PHE A 72 -15.72 -14.50 4.95
N TYR A 73 -16.56 -13.47 4.76
CA TYR A 73 -16.75 -12.39 5.72
C TYR A 73 -16.85 -12.86 7.18
N ASP A 74 -17.75 -13.81 7.46
CA ASP A 74 -17.98 -14.33 8.83
C ASP A 74 -16.91 -15.32 9.31
N ARG A 75 -16.04 -15.79 8.41
CA ARG A 75 -15.00 -16.81 8.62
C ARG A 75 -13.61 -16.36 8.18
N LEU A 76 -13.37 -15.05 8.09
CA LEU A 76 -12.07 -14.47 7.75
C LEU A 76 -11.01 -14.99 8.72
N ALA A 77 -9.76 -15.10 8.31
CA ALA A 77 -8.69 -15.41 9.27
C ALA A 77 -8.51 -14.26 10.28
N PRO A 78 -7.95 -14.50 11.48
CA PRO A 78 -7.56 -13.41 12.38
C PRO A 78 -6.69 -12.37 11.69
N ILE A 79 -5.78 -12.82 10.80
CA ILE A 79 -5.00 -11.96 9.90
C ILE A 79 -5.05 -12.55 8.49
N THR A 80 -5.46 -11.72 7.54
CA THR A 80 -5.48 -12.00 6.11
C THR A 80 -4.39 -11.19 5.41
N ILE A 81 -3.61 -11.83 4.54
CA ILE A 81 -2.59 -11.16 3.73
C ILE A 81 -3.01 -11.22 2.27
N PHE A 82 -3.20 -10.06 1.67
CA PHE A 82 -3.49 -9.93 0.25
C PHE A 82 -2.21 -9.65 -0.52
N THR A 83 -1.94 -10.43 -1.57
CA THR A 83 -0.85 -10.14 -2.52
C THR A 83 -1.17 -10.49 -3.97
N LEU A 84 -0.75 -9.63 -4.88
CA LEU A 84 -0.78 -9.86 -6.33
C LEU A 84 -0.01 -11.14 -6.70
N GLY A 85 -0.38 -11.83 -7.78
CA GLY A 85 0.43 -12.98 -8.24
C GLY A 85 1.58 -12.64 -9.17
N SER A 86 1.72 -11.38 -9.60
CA SER A 86 2.83 -10.96 -10.47
C SER A 86 4.09 -10.57 -9.71
N ILE A 87 4.20 -10.90 -8.42
CA ILE A 87 5.31 -10.46 -7.53
C ILE A 87 6.69 -10.68 -8.14
N TYR A 88 6.86 -11.76 -8.92
CA TYR A 88 8.13 -12.17 -9.50
C TYR A 88 8.26 -11.95 -11.00
N ASN A 89 7.22 -11.46 -11.69
CA ASN A 89 7.17 -11.47 -13.15
C ASN A 89 6.77 -10.13 -13.78
N ASP A 90 7.26 -9.02 -13.24
CA ASP A 90 7.03 -7.71 -13.83
C ASP A 90 8.17 -6.71 -13.60
N GLN A 91 8.03 -5.53 -14.22
CA GLN A 91 8.96 -4.40 -14.13
C GLN A 91 9.16 -3.90 -12.69
N TRP A 92 8.27 -4.28 -11.77
CA TRP A 92 8.24 -3.85 -10.37
C TRP A 92 8.55 -5.00 -9.40
N LYS A 93 9.08 -6.14 -9.88
CA LYS A 93 9.31 -7.33 -9.06
C LYS A 93 10.07 -7.05 -7.78
N PHE A 94 11.11 -6.20 -7.84
CA PHE A 94 11.91 -5.83 -6.67
C PHE A 94 11.06 -5.11 -5.62
N LEU A 95 10.27 -4.11 -6.05
CA LEU A 95 9.38 -3.38 -5.16
C LEU A 95 8.30 -4.30 -4.56
N LYS A 96 7.62 -5.10 -5.40
CA LYS A 96 6.56 -6.02 -4.94
C LYS A 96 7.10 -7.07 -3.97
N CYS A 97 8.27 -7.63 -4.23
CA CYS A 97 8.97 -8.52 -3.31
C CYS A 97 9.28 -7.82 -1.97
N ARG A 98 9.79 -6.59 -2.02
CA ARG A 98 10.12 -5.80 -0.82
C ARG A 98 8.86 -5.53 0.02
N LYS A 99 7.73 -5.17 -0.62
CA LYS A 99 6.44 -4.99 0.05
C LYS A 99 5.95 -6.26 0.73
N LEU A 100 5.99 -7.39 0.02
CA LEU A 100 5.59 -8.67 0.61
C LEU A 100 6.47 -9.02 1.81
N ASN A 101 7.80 -8.92 1.68
CA ASN A 101 8.70 -9.21 2.80
C ASN A 101 8.46 -8.29 4.00
N PHE A 102 8.18 -7.01 3.77
CA PHE A 102 7.81 -6.08 4.84
C PHE A 102 6.55 -6.54 5.56
N VAL A 103 5.48 -6.88 4.82
CA VAL A 103 4.23 -7.36 5.41
C VAL A 103 4.46 -8.64 6.22
N LEU A 104 5.19 -9.60 5.65
CA LEU A 104 5.53 -10.85 6.33
C LEU A 104 6.34 -10.62 7.61
N SER A 105 7.30 -9.68 7.59
CA SER A 105 8.12 -9.39 8.78
C SER A 105 7.33 -8.75 9.92
N GLN A 106 6.10 -8.26 9.67
CA GLN A 106 5.22 -7.76 10.73
C GLN A 106 4.46 -8.88 11.47
N ILE A 107 4.46 -10.12 10.94
CA ILE A 107 3.57 -11.21 11.43
C ILE A 107 4.22 -12.61 11.36
N ASP A 108 5.52 -12.71 11.11
CA ASP A 108 6.24 -13.97 10.93
C ASP A 108 6.38 -14.79 12.24
N THR A 109 6.31 -14.16 13.41
CA THR A 109 6.34 -14.85 14.73
C THR A 109 4.99 -14.76 15.47
N PRO A 110 4.68 -15.72 16.38
CA PRO A 110 3.49 -15.63 17.24
C PRO A 110 3.39 -14.32 18.02
N GLU A 111 4.50 -13.83 18.56
CA GLU A 111 4.57 -12.61 19.39
C GLU A 111 4.29 -11.35 18.56
N LYS A 112 4.69 -11.34 17.29
CA LYS A 112 4.35 -10.25 16.37
C LYS A 112 2.89 -10.29 15.96
N ARG A 113 2.34 -11.48 15.70
CA ARG A 113 0.90 -11.67 15.42
C ARG A 113 0.03 -11.23 16.59
N ALA A 114 0.40 -11.59 17.82
CA ALA A 114 -0.31 -11.18 19.04
C ALA A 114 -0.30 -9.66 19.26
N ARG A 115 0.70 -8.96 18.71
CA ARG A 115 0.85 -7.49 18.79
C ARG A 115 0.50 -6.78 17.47
N PHE A 116 -0.08 -7.50 16.51
CA PHE A 116 -0.39 -6.93 15.21
C PHE A 116 -1.43 -5.81 15.38
N SER A 117 -1.11 -4.60 14.93
CA SER A 117 -1.96 -3.41 15.09
C SER A 117 -3.27 -3.46 14.29
N GLY A 118 -3.42 -4.49 13.45
CA GLY A 118 -4.58 -4.74 12.61
C GLY A 118 -4.36 -4.41 11.13
N PHE A 119 -3.33 -3.64 10.78
CA PHE A 119 -3.01 -3.35 9.39
C PHE A 119 -1.51 -3.13 9.18
N ALA A 120 -0.96 -3.68 8.09
CA ALA A 120 0.43 -3.42 7.68
C ALA A 120 0.55 -3.40 6.16
N THR A 121 1.21 -2.37 5.65
CA THR A 121 1.62 -2.28 4.25
C THR A 121 2.88 -1.44 4.12
N MET A 122 3.66 -1.69 3.07
CA MET A 122 4.79 -0.85 2.70
C MET A 122 4.35 0.13 1.62
N ALA A 123 4.77 1.40 1.78
CA ALA A 123 4.54 2.40 0.78
C ALA A 123 5.35 2.17 -0.52
N HIS A 124 5.11 2.99 -1.54
CA HIS A 124 5.55 2.72 -2.91
C HIS A 124 7.06 2.88 -3.14
N GLN A 125 7.75 3.79 -2.43
CA GLN A 125 9.16 4.08 -2.71
C GLN A 125 10.09 3.57 -1.60
N ALA A 126 9.74 3.85 -0.34
CA ALA A 126 10.48 3.42 0.84
C ALA A 126 9.50 2.99 1.95
N PRO A 127 9.95 2.24 2.97
CA PRO A 127 9.23 2.12 4.22
C PRO A 127 8.84 3.53 4.68
N ASP A 128 7.66 3.67 5.26
CA ASP A 128 7.12 4.96 5.68
C ASP A 128 6.86 6.03 4.60
N SER A 129 7.31 5.89 3.34
CA SER A 129 7.03 6.87 2.28
C SER A 129 5.53 7.15 2.21
N PHE A 130 5.15 8.36 1.86
CA PHE A 130 3.75 8.76 1.87
C PHE A 130 3.38 9.16 0.46
N MET A 131 2.21 8.73 0.03
CA MET A 131 1.61 9.20 -1.21
C MET A 131 0.24 9.71 -0.87
N GLU A 132 -0.04 10.90 -1.34
CA GLU A 132 -1.27 11.61 -1.02
C GLU A 132 -2.49 10.86 -1.55
N PHE A 133 -3.57 10.99 -0.79
CA PHE A 133 -4.90 10.69 -1.29
C PHE A 133 -5.33 11.80 -2.25
N GLU A 134 -4.91 11.65 -3.50
CA GLU A 134 -5.22 12.54 -4.61
C GLU A 134 -6.71 12.47 -4.97
N GLY A 135 -7.56 13.15 -4.20
CA GLY A 135 -9.02 13.11 -4.38
C GLY A 135 -9.50 13.50 -5.79
N TYR A 136 -8.70 14.30 -6.51
CA TYR A 136 -8.97 14.70 -7.89
C TYR A 136 -8.59 13.63 -8.93
N PHE A 137 -8.00 12.51 -8.52
CA PHE A 137 -7.57 11.44 -9.42
C PHE A 137 -8.76 10.93 -10.25
N LYS A 138 -8.51 10.80 -11.56
CA LYS A 138 -9.40 10.21 -12.55
C LYS A 138 -8.57 9.41 -13.54
N LEU A 139 -9.15 8.32 -14.04
CA LEU A 139 -8.53 7.47 -15.05
C LEU A 139 -9.33 7.51 -16.34
N GLU A 140 -8.84 8.24 -17.35
CA GLU A 140 -9.47 8.30 -18.67
C GLU A 140 -8.97 7.17 -19.58
N SER A 141 -7.67 6.86 -19.48
CA SER A 141 -7.05 5.76 -20.20
C SER A 141 -5.92 5.17 -19.36
N TYR A 142 -5.58 3.90 -19.63
CA TYR A 142 -4.51 3.21 -18.94
C TYR A 142 -3.67 2.41 -19.91
N ARG A 143 -2.39 2.29 -19.56
CA ARG A 143 -1.42 1.46 -20.25
C ARG A 143 -1.01 0.31 -19.36
N GLN A 144 -1.32 -0.93 -19.78
CA GLN A 144 -1.07 -2.11 -18.95
C GLN A 144 0.42 -2.42 -18.75
N HIS A 145 1.28 -2.08 -19.72
CA HIS A 145 2.73 -2.26 -19.64
C HIS A 145 3.47 -1.18 -20.44
N ALA A 146 4.74 -0.91 -20.11
CA ALA A 146 5.55 0.04 -20.88
C ALA A 146 5.55 -0.34 -22.37
N GLY A 147 5.36 0.66 -23.24
CA GLY A 147 5.26 0.48 -24.69
C GLY A 147 3.94 -0.09 -25.22
N GLY A 148 3.01 -0.51 -24.36
CA GLY A 148 1.68 -0.97 -24.78
C GLY A 148 0.76 0.16 -25.26
N PRO A 149 -0.33 -0.16 -25.97
CA PRO A 149 -1.34 0.83 -26.35
C PRO A 149 -2.05 1.37 -25.10
N ASN A 150 -2.49 2.62 -25.16
CA ASN A 150 -3.43 3.15 -24.17
C ASN A 150 -4.82 2.61 -24.49
N ALA A 151 -5.44 1.94 -23.53
CA ALA A 151 -6.84 1.54 -23.62
C ALA A 151 -7.70 2.56 -22.84
N PRO A 152 -8.85 3.00 -23.37
CA PRO A 152 -9.79 3.80 -22.60
C PRO A 152 -10.28 3.01 -21.37
N ALA A 153 -10.40 3.69 -20.23
CA ALA A 153 -10.87 3.08 -19.00
C ALA A 153 -12.40 3.08 -18.97
N CYS A 154 -13.00 1.99 -18.48
CA CYS A 154 -14.39 2.03 -18.07
C CYS A 154 -14.52 2.94 -16.84
N ARG A 155 -15.17 4.09 -17.03
CA ARG A 155 -15.35 5.16 -16.02
C ARG A 155 -16.16 4.64 -14.84
N ALA A 156 -15.81 4.99 -13.61
CA ALA A 156 -16.58 4.71 -12.41
C ALA A 156 -17.92 5.48 -12.40
N SER A 157 -18.93 4.97 -11.68
CA SER A 157 -20.26 5.59 -11.58
C SER A 157 -20.25 6.96 -10.89
N LYS A 158 -19.26 7.17 -10.02
CA LYS A 158 -18.92 8.46 -9.39
C LYS A 158 -17.46 8.77 -9.69
N PHE A 159 -17.16 10.03 -9.96
CA PHE A 159 -15.79 10.49 -10.19
C PHE A 159 -15.68 12.01 -9.92
N PRO A 160 -14.52 12.54 -9.51
CA PRO A 160 -13.23 11.86 -9.32
C PRO A 160 -13.17 11.01 -8.03
N LEU A 161 -11.98 10.50 -7.69
CA LEU A 161 -11.75 9.59 -6.56
C LEU A 161 -12.42 10.05 -5.25
N ASP A 162 -12.40 11.34 -4.90
CA ASP A 162 -12.99 11.82 -3.65
C ASP A 162 -14.53 11.65 -3.59
N LYS A 163 -15.23 11.92 -4.70
CA LYS A 163 -16.67 11.70 -4.81
C LYS A 163 -17.02 10.23 -4.78
N TRP A 164 -16.22 9.41 -5.45
CA TRP A 164 -16.35 7.96 -5.39
C TRP A 164 -16.13 7.43 -3.98
N PHE A 165 -15.04 7.85 -3.34
CA PHE A 165 -14.70 7.44 -2.00
C PHE A 165 -15.78 7.84 -1.01
N LYS A 166 -16.28 9.08 -1.06
CA LYS A 166 -17.38 9.54 -0.19
C LYS A 166 -18.67 8.73 -0.37
N GLU A 167 -18.97 8.29 -1.58
CA GLU A 167 -20.17 7.48 -1.87
C GLU A 167 -20.03 6.04 -1.35
N PHE A 168 -18.88 5.41 -1.64
CA PHE A 168 -18.72 3.96 -1.49
C PHE A 168 -17.93 3.55 -0.26
N VAL A 169 -17.10 4.45 0.27
CA VAL A 169 -16.22 4.20 1.42
C VAL A 169 -16.60 5.19 2.52
N ASN A 170 -17.33 4.71 3.52
CA ASN A 170 -17.82 5.51 4.64
C ASN A 170 -16.69 5.88 5.65
N VAL A 171 -15.62 6.50 5.14
CA VAL A 171 -14.47 7.01 5.89
C VAL A 171 -14.32 8.49 5.56
N SER A 172 -13.91 9.28 6.56
CA SER A 172 -13.63 10.71 6.35
C SER A 172 -12.56 10.90 5.27
N LEU A 173 -12.84 11.78 4.29
CA LEU A 173 -11.87 12.20 3.29
C LEU A 173 -10.65 12.88 3.92
N GLU A 174 -10.83 13.57 5.05
CA GLU A 174 -9.71 14.13 5.80
C GLU A 174 -8.80 13.01 6.31
N ASN A 175 -9.37 11.93 6.87
CA ASN A 175 -8.58 10.79 7.34
C ASN A 175 -7.85 10.12 6.18
N ALA A 176 -8.54 9.91 5.05
CA ALA A 176 -7.95 9.33 3.86
C ALA A 176 -6.73 10.14 3.38
N ARG A 177 -6.83 11.47 3.39
CA ARG A 177 -5.71 12.38 3.06
C ARG A 177 -4.55 12.29 4.05
N HIS A 178 -4.78 12.06 5.33
CA HIS A 178 -3.70 11.89 6.31
C HIS A 178 -3.05 10.50 6.26
N ILE A 179 -3.82 9.49 5.87
CA ILE A 179 -3.35 8.10 5.74
C ILE A 179 -2.58 7.89 4.43
N GLY A 180 -3.07 8.50 3.34
CA GLY A 180 -2.52 8.37 2.00
C GLY A 180 -3.03 7.13 1.27
N VAL A 181 -2.39 6.83 0.14
CA VAL A 181 -2.81 5.74 -0.76
C VAL A 181 -1.85 4.55 -0.73
N LEU A 182 -2.35 3.41 -1.18
CA LEU A 182 -1.57 2.23 -1.49
C LEU A 182 -1.52 2.04 -3.02
N TYR A 183 -0.35 1.65 -3.52
CA TYR A 183 -0.17 1.15 -4.88
C TYR A 183 0.43 -0.24 -4.82
N ASN A 184 0.10 -1.11 -5.78
CA ASN A 184 0.45 -2.52 -5.74
C ASN A 184 -0.01 -3.12 -4.39
N PRO A 185 -1.32 -3.35 -4.20
CA PRO A 185 -1.96 -3.52 -2.90
C PRO A 185 -1.56 -4.85 -2.25
N ILE A 186 -0.37 -4.84 -1.65
CA ILE A 186 0.21 -5.90 -0.86
C ILE A 186 0.14 -5.44 0.59
N PHE A 187 -0.71 -6.08 1.38
CA PHE A 187 -0.97 -5.68 2.76
C PHE A 187 -1.45 -6.85 3.60
N ALA A 188 -1.22 -6.78 4.91
CA ALA A 188 -1.89 -7.60 5.90
C ALA A 188 -2.97 -6.77 6.60
N VAL A 189 -4.10 -7.40 6.89
CA VAL A 189 -5.23 -6.79 7.58
C VAL A 189 -5.86 -7.80 8.52
N SER A 190 -6.30 -7.36 9.71
CA SER A 190 -6.99 -8.25 10.65
C SER A 190 -8.47 -8.38 10.31
N ARG A 191 -9.08 -9.47 10.79
CA ARG A 191 -10.53 -9.68 10.71
C ARG A 191 -11.30 -8.46 11.23
N GLU A 192 -10.90 -7.96 12.39
CA GLU A 192 -11.57 -6.86 13.10
C GLU A 192 -11.54 -5.58 12.27
N ARG A 193 -10.47 -5.32 11.51
CA ARG A 193 -10.41 -4.17 10.58
C ARG A 193 -11.38 -4.32 9.42
N ILE A 194 -11.46 -5.50 8.83
CA ILE A 194 -12.42 -5.78 7.76
C ILE A 194 -13.86 -5.63 8.28
N HIS A 195 -14.14 -6.12 9.48
CA HIS A 195 -15.46 -6.04 10.10
C HIS A 195 -15.91 -4.64 10.53
N ARG A 196 -15.02 -3.63 10.48
CA ARG A 196 -15.45 -2.22 10.66
C ARG A 196 -16.41 -1.75 9.57
N PHE A 197 -16.38 -2.40 8.42
CA PHE A 197 -17.30 -2.16 7.31
C PHE A 197 -18.27 -3.32 7.22
N PRO A 198 -19.59 -3.09 7.24
CA PRO A 198 -20.59 -4.12 6.99
C PRO A 198 -20.32 -4.85 5.67
N LYS A 199 -20.63 -6.15 5.62
CA LYS A 199 -20.52 -6.96 4.39
C LYS A 199 -21.16 -6.29 3.18
N ALA A 200 -22.31 -5.65 3.37
CA ALA A 200 -23.05 -4.94 2.34
C ALA A 200 -22.24 -3.81 1.66
N ASP A 201 -21.28 -3.20 2.36
CA ASP A 201 -20.44 -2.16 1.76
C ASP A 201 -19.40 -2.77 0.80
N TYR A 202 -18.83 -3.93 1.13
CA TYR A 202 -18.01 -4.69 0.19
C TYR A 202 -18.80 -5.19 -1.02
N GLU A 203 -20.05 -5.59 -0.80
CA GLU A 203 -20.95 -5.97 -1.89
C GLU A 203 -21.23 -4.79 -2.83
N LYS A 204 -21.44 -3.57 -2.31
CA LYS A 204 -21.55 -2.37 -3.17
C LYS A 204 -20.26 -2.12 -3.96
N LEU A 205 -19.09 -2.25 -3.31
CA LEU A 205 -17.80 -2.06 -3.96
C LEU A 205 -17.58 -3.06 -5.10
N ILE A 206 -17.92 -4.34 -4.90
CA ILE A 206 -17.77 -5.34 -5.97
C ILE A 206 -18.75 -5.09 -7.11
N GLN A 207 -19.97 -4.61 -6.84
CA GLN A 207 -20.90 -4.22 -7.90
C GLN A 207 -20.35 -3.08 -8.76
N GLU A 208 -19.64 -2.13 -8.18
CA GLU A 208 -19.02 -1.04 -8.94
C GLU A 208 -17.87 -1.54 -9.84
N VAL A 209 -17.13 -2.57 -9.40
CA VAL A 209 -16.15 -3.26 -10.25
C VAL A 209 -16.85 -4.05 -11.36
N LEU A 210 -17.93 -4.77 -11.03
CA LEU A 210 -18.68 -5.62 -11.96
C LEU A 210 -19.46 -4.83 -13.02
N ARG A 211 -19.80 -3.56 -12.76
CA ARG A 211 -20.53 -2.71 -13.72
C ARG A 211 -19.84 -2.64 -15.09
N CYS A 212 -18.51 -2.79 -15.11
CA CYS A 212 -17.70 -2.73 -16.32
C CYS A 212 -17.44 -4.10 -16.99
N LYS A 213 -18.02 -5.20 -16.47
CA LYS A 213 -17.75 -6.58 -16.91
C LYS A 213 -18.04 -6.80 -18.41
N ASP A 214 -19.15 -6.28 -18.90
CA ASP A 214 -19.63 -6.53 -20.27
C ASP A 214 -19.19 -5.45 -21.27
N HIS A 215 -18.35 -4.50 -20.84
CA HIS A 215 -17.85 -3.45 -21.71
C HIS A 215 -16.61 -3.90 -22.49
N GLU A 216 -16.42 -3.35 -23.69
CA GLU A 216 -15.31 -3.61 -24.63
C GLU A 216 -13.90 -3.41 -24.02
N HIS A 217 -13.81 -2.83 -22.82
CA HIS A 217 -12.59 -2.53 -22.08
C HIS A 217 -12.54 -3.19 -20.69
N ALA A 218 -13.13 -4.38 -20.52
CA ALA A 218 -13.24 -5.13 -19.25
C ALA A 218 -11.92 -5.33 -18.45
N GLY A 219 -10.76 -5.02 -19.04
CA GLY A 219 -9.45 -5.04 -18.38
C GLY A 219 -9.03 -3.75 -17.66
N VAL A 220 -9.61 -2.58 -17.97
CA VAL A 220 -9.25 -1.29 -17.34
C VAL A 220 -10.49 -0.68 -16.71
N ILE A 221 -10.61 -0.85 -15.40
CA ILE A 221 -11.77 -0.41 -14.62
C ILE A 221 -11.31 0.70 -13.68
N GLU A 222 -11.80 1.93 -13.86
CA GLU A 222 -11.42 3.08 -13.01
C GLU A 222 -11.74 2.81 -11.53
N ALA A 223 -12.85 2.14 -11.24
CA ALA A 223 -13.22 1.75 -9.88
C ALA A 223 -12.19 0.80 -9.23
N GLY A 224 -11.56 -0.08 -10.01
CA GLY A 224 -10.45 -0.91 -9.52
C GLY A 224 -9.28 -0.05 -9.05
N HIS A 225 -8.87 0.92 -9.87
CA HIS A 225 -7.81 1.87 -9.49
C HIS A 225 -8.18 2.80 -8.32
N PHE A 226 -9.46 3.12 -8.15
CA PHE A 226 -9.93 3.84 -6.96
C PHE A 226 -9.83 2.96 -5.71
N LEU A 227 -10.25 1.70 -5.78
CA LEU A 227 -10.11 0.71 -4.71
C LEU A 227 -8.64 0.50 -4.32
N GLU A 228 -7.73 0.33 -5.29
CA GLU A 228 -6.29 0.22 -5.08
C GLU A 228 -5.78 1.32 -4.12
N ARG A 229 -6.15 2.57 -4.42
CA ARG A 229 -5.77 3.76 -3.65
C ARG A 229 -6.47 3.86 -2.30
N SER A 230 -7.61 3.19 -2.15
CA SER A 230 -8.50 3.30 -0.99
C SER A 230 -8.18 2.31 0.12
N TRP A 231 -7.57 1.15 -0.19
CA TRP A 231 -7.33 0.10 0.81
C TRP A 231 -6.62 0.58 2.07
N LYS A 232 -5.62 1.45 1.90
CA LYS A 232 -4.89 2.03 3.04
C LYS A 232 -5.81 2.88 3.91
N ALA A 233 -6.54 3.81 3.31
CA ALA A 233 -7.48 4.68 4.02
C ALA A 233 -8.64 3.92 4.67
N MET A 234 -9.03 2.77 4.11
CA MET A 234 -10.07 1.91 4.68
C MET A 234 -9.60 1.22 5.97
N PHE A 235 -8.37 0.69 5.99
CA PHE A 235 -7.96 -0.26 7.03
C PHE A 235 -6.93 0.27 8.03
N ASP A 236 -6.12 1.25 7.63
CA ASP A 236 -5.16 1.90 8.51
C ASP A 236 -5.88 2.85 9.46
N ASP A 237 -5.33 3.00 10.67
CA ASP A 237 -5.83 4.03 11.59
C ASP A 237 -5.12 5.35 11.32
N LEU A 238 -5.83 6.44 11.66
CA LEU A 238 -5.13 7.62 12.11
C LEU A 238 -4.30 7.24 13.32
N ARG A 239 -2.99 7.48 13.27
CA ARG A 239 -2.12 7.18 14.40
C ARG A 239 -2.66 7.91 15.66
N PRO A 240 -2.83 7.21 16.81
CA PRO A 240 -3.55 7.71 18.00
C PRO A 240 -3.00 9.03 18.53
N ASP A 241 -1.71 9.22 18.32
CA ASP A 241 -0.93 10.39 18.61
C ASP A 241 -1.14 11.49 17.55
N GLY A 242 -2.28 11.61 16.89
CA GLY A 242 -2.58 12.71 15.95
C GLY A 242 -1.43 13.00 14.97
N GLY A 243 -0.59 12.01 14.71
CA GLY A 243 0.81 12.20 14.39
C GLY A 243 0.88 12.48 12.92
N ILE A 244 0.54 13.71 12.56
CA ILE A 244 0.62 14.20 11.19
C ILE A 244 2.04 13.88 10.77
N LYS A 245 2.15 12.98 9.80
CA LYS A 245 3.42 12.70 9.16
C LYS A 245 3.94 14.01 8.65
N CYS A 246 5.09 14.42 9.17
CA CYS A 246 5.59 15.75 8.94
C CYS A 246 6.93 15.71 8.21
N CYS A 247 7.15 16.76 7.43
CA CYS A 247 8.46 17.14 6.95
C CYS A 247 8.74 18.62 7.23
N GLY A 248 7.89 19.28 8.01
CA GLY A 248 8.04 20.68 8.41
C GLY A 248 7.45 20.96 9.79
N HIS A 249 8.09 21.87 10.52
CA HIS A 249 7.63 22.44 11.77
C HIS A 249 6.48 23.42 11.55
N PHE A 250 5.67 23.64 12.59
CA PHE A 250 4.64 24.66 12.58
C PHE A 250 5.22 26.04 12.24
N GLY A 251 4.47 26.81 11.45
CA GLY A 251 4.88 28.14 10.97
C GLY A 251 5.65 28.12 9.65
N GLN A 252 6.15 26.95 9.21
CA GLN A 252 6.67 26.80 7.86
C GLN A 252 5.53 26.82 6.82
N LYS A 253 5.90 26.99 5.54
CA LYS A 253 4.99 26.98 4.39
C LYS A 253 5.56 26.13 3.25
N LYS A 254 4.70 25.83 2.27
CA LYS A 254 5.13 25.19 1.01
C LYS A 254 6.26 26.00 0.37
N GLY A 255 7.35 25.34 0.01
CA GLY A 255 8.56 25.96 -0.52
C GLY A 255 9.64 26.25 0.52
N ASP A 256 9.33 26.18 1.83
CA ASP A 256 10.37 26.26 2.87
C ASP A 256 11.18 24.95 2.93
N PRO A 257 12.41 24.97 3.47
CA PRO A 257 13.20 23.75 3.65
C PRO A 257 12.51 22.70 4.53
N MET A 258 12.71 21.42 4.21
CA MET A 258 12.26 20.34 5.09
C MET A 258 13.05 20.33 6.43
N CYS A 259 12.40 19.87 7.51
CA CYS A 259 13.01 19.77 8.84
C CYS A 259 14.19 18.78 8.90
N CYS A 260 14.97 18.85 9.98
CA CYS A 260 16.08 17.91 10.27
C CYS A 260 17.28 17.98 9.29
N GLY A 261 17.71 19.17 8.89
CA GLY A 261 19.02 19.39 8.26
C GLY A 261 19.06 19.31 6.72
N PHE A 262 17.91 19.35 6.05
CA PHE A 262 17.83 19.34 4.58
C PHE A 262 17.96 20.73 3.92
N GLU A 263 18.24 21.77 4.69
CA GLU A 263 18.47 23.14 4.21
C GLU A 263 19.52 23.20 3.09
N ASN A 264 20.51 22.31 3.12
CA ASN A 264 21.64 22.29 2.19
C ASN A 264 21.41 21.44 0.91
N ASN A 265 20.27 20.75 0.80
CA ASN A 265 19.96 19.92 -0.36
C ASN A 265 18.94 20.55 -1.32
N GLY A 266 18.42 21.74 -0.98
CA GLY A 266 17.49 22.49 -1.83
C GLY A 266 16.10 21.85 -1.91
N GLU A 267 15.84 20.86 -1.06
CA GLU A 267 14.54 20.22 -0.97
C GLU A 267 13.59 21.03 -0.09
N THR A 268 12.37 21.19 -0.59
CA THR A 268 11.38 22.06 0.03
C THR A 268 10.10 21.30 0.33
N ILE A 269 9.37 21.77 1.33
CA ILE A 269 8.08 21.25 1.71
C ILE A 269 7.15 21.39 0.50
N GLY A 270 6.74 20.26 -0.08
CA GLY A 270 5.85 20.23 -1.24
C GLY A 270 4.38 20.40 -0.87
N MET A 271 3.99 20.04 0.36
CA MET A 271 2.61 19.85 0.77
C MET A 271 2.32 20.56 2.12
N PRO A 272 1.36 21.50 2.20
CA PRO A 272 1.08 22.22 3.44
C PRO A 272 0.59 21.34 4.60
N TRP A 273 -0.04 20.20 4.32
CA TRP A 273 -0.58 19.33 5.37
C TRP A 273 0.48 18.44 6.03
N THR A 274 1.70 18.40 5.47
CA THR A 274 2.88 17.75 6.12
C THR A 274 3.61 18.71 7.06
N ILE A 275 3.02 19.89 7.30
CA ILE A 275 3.51 20.88 8.24
C ILE A 275 2.77 20.67 9.54
N CYS A 276 3.52 20.63 10.62
CA CYS A 276 2.94 20.45 11.93
C CYS A 276 1.96 21.57 12.30
N LYS A 277 0.90 21.21 13.03
CA LYS A 277 -0.09 22.16 13.55
C LYS A 277 0.44 22.83 14.82
N ALA A 278 -0.20 23.93 15.22
CA ALA A 278 0.21 24.72 16.38
C ALA A 278 0.21 23.91 17.68
N GLU A 279 -0.71 22.95 17.80
CA GLU A 279 -0.84 22.11 18.99
C GLU A 279 0.32 21.09 19.10
N TRP A 280 1.02 20.81 17.99
CA TRP A 280 2.07 19.78 17.87
C TRP A 280 3.26 20.32 17.06
N PRO A 281 3.88 21.44 17.45
CA PRO A 281 4.58 22.32 16.52
C PRO A 281 5.89 21.77 15.96
N ASN A 282 6.43 20.69 16.53
CA ASN A 282 7.75 20.20 16.17
C ASN A 282 7.65 18.94 15.32
N CYS A 283 8.28 18.96 14.14
CA CYS A 283 8.47 17.73 13.38
C CYS A 283 9.70 16.97 13.86
N SER A 284 9.55 15.69 14.17
CA SER A 284 10.64 14.85 14.70
C SER A 284 10.74 13.51 13.97
N GLY A 285 11.96 13.03 13.73
CA GLY A 285 12.22 11.73 13.08
C GLY A 285 12.02 11.70 11.57
N PHE A 286 11.91 12.87 10.92
CA PHE A 286 11.87 12.93 9.46
C PHE A 286 13.24 12.58 8.89
N VAL A 287 13.27 11.61 7.98
CA VAL A 287 14.48 11.21 7.26
C VAL A 287 14.13 11.17 5.78
N HIS A 288 14.62 12.14 5.02
CA HIS A 288 14.37 12.23 3.58
C HIS A 288 14.70 10.91 2.86
N ASN A 289 13.82 10.49 1.94
CA ASN A 289 13.83 9.19 1.24
C ASN A 289 13.79 7.92 2.12
N SER A 290 13.71 8.05 3.44
CA SER A 290 13.70 6.91 4.36
C SER A 290 12.40 6.81 5.14
N GLY A 291 11.90 7.92 5.70
CA GLY A 291 10.67 7.91 6.49
C GLY A 291 10.19 9.31 6.88
N TRP A 292 8.90 9.40 7.22
CA TRP A 292 8.31 10.66 7.65
C TRP A 292 8.57 10.94 9.12
N GLY A 293 8.65 12.22 9.46
CA GLY A 293 8.63 12.62 10.84
C GLY A 293 7.23 12.48 11.42
N THR A 294 7.14 12.63 12.73
CA THR A 294 5.89 12.73 13.47
C THR A 294 5.87 14.08 14.14
N CYS A 295 4.76 14.81 14.01
CA CYS A 295 4.57 16.00 14.82
C CYS A 295 4.53 15.63 16.29
N ILE A 296 5.23 16.37 17.13
CA ILE A 296 5.29 16.18 18.58
C ILE A 296 4.93 17.47 19.29
N ALA A 297 4.34 17.33 20.47
CA ALA A 297 4.02 18.46 21.34
C ALA A 297 5.27 19.30 21.68
N ALA A 298 5.07 20.58 21.96
CA ALA A 298 6.14 21.46 22.42
C ALA A 298 6.74 20.93 23.73
N GLY A 299 8.07 20.92 23.83
CA GLY A 299 8.79 20.48 25.03
C GLY A 299 8.99 18.96 25.17
N LEU A 300 8.39 18.14 24.30
CA LEU A 300 8.84 16.75 24.18
C LEU A 300 10.21 16.72 23.50
N PRO A 301 11.16 15.89 23.99
CA PRO A 301 12.44 15.73 23.31
C PRO A 301 12.15 15.21 21.89
N PRO A 302 12.86 15.72 20.86
CA PRO A 302 12.88 15.05 19.57
C PRO A 302 13.20 13.57 19.80
N ARG A 303 12.56 12.66 19.07
CA ARG A 303 13.08 11.29 19.00
C ARG A 303 14.53 11.40 18.56
N GLU A 304 15.43 10.78 19.33
CA GLU A 304 16.84 10.59 19.00
C GLU A 304 17.00 9.63 17.81
N ASP A 305 16.23 9.83 16.74
CA ASP A 305 16.55 9.32 15.42
C ASP A 305 17.51 10.34 14.82
N VAL A 306 18.65 10.55 15.49
CA VAL A 306 19.76 11.35 14.97
C VAL A 306 20.12 10.72 13.64
N CYS A 307 19.97 11.48 12.54
CA CYS A 307 20.50 11.11 11.25
C CYS A 307 21.96 10.69 11.48
N PRO A 308 22.34 9.41 11.31
CA PRO A 308 23.69 8.97 11.59
C PRO A 308 24.67 9.91 10.90
N GLU A 309 25.71 10.37 11.59
CA GLU A 309 26.71 11.29 11.01
C GLU A 309 27.27 10.74 9.68
N GLU A 310 27.28 9.42 9.51
CA GLU A 310 27.63 8.73 8.27
C GLU A 310 26.71 9.06 7.07
N ILE A 311 25.41 9.30 7.29
CA ILE A 311 24.46 9.71 6.24
C ILE A 311 24.64 11.19 5.90
N GLN A 312 24.92 12.04 6.91
CA GLN A 312 25.28 13.44 6.68
C GLN A 312 26.59 13.54 5.86
N ALA A 313 27.61 12.73 6.18
CA ALA A 313 28.89 12.69 5.48
C ALA A 313 28.81 12.18 4.02
N ASN A 314 27.92 11.21 3.73
CA ASN A 314 27.79 10.63 2.39
C ASN A 314 27.06 11.55 1.40
N SER A 315 26.16 12.41 1.89
CA SER A 315 25.48 13.42 1.05
C SER A 315 26.44 14.49 0.52
N HIS A 316 27.53 14.77 1.26
CA HIS A 316 28.61 15.66 0.82
C HIS A 316 29.59 15.00 -0.17
N LYS A 317 29.88 13.70 -0.03
CA LYS A 317 30.77 12.97 -0.97
C LYS A 317 30.14 12.78 -2.36
N ALA A 318 28.82 12.59 -2.45
CA ALA A 318 28.13 12.45 -3.74
C ALA A 318 28.17 13.72 -4.62
N LYS A 319 28.36 14.90 -4.02
CA LYS A 319 28.50 16.18 -4.75
C LYS A 319 29.91 16.42 -5.29
N ALA A 320 30.94 15.74 -4.77
CA ALA A 320 32.33 15.92 -5.20
C ALA A 320 32.67 15.26 -6.56
N HIS A 321 31.76 14.46 -7.13
CA HIS A 321 31.98 13.76 -8.41
C HIS A 321 31.27 14.38 -9.62
N LYS A 322 30.62 15.54 -9.49
CA LYS A 322 30.15 16.31 -10.65
C LYS A 322 31.01 17.56 -10.86
N LYS A 323 32.20 17.39 -11.43
CA LYS A 323 32.88 18.51 -12.14
C LYS A 323 32.12 18.78 -13.44
N PRO A 324 31.94 20.05 -13.86
CA PRO A 324 31.38 20.35 -15.17
C PRO A 324 32.33 19.86 -16.26
N GLN A 325 31.84 19.05 -17.20
CA GLN A 325 32.51 18.90 -18.49
C GLN A 325 32.47 20.26 -19.19
N GLN A 326 33.62 20.92 -19.28
CA GLN A 326 33.79 22.08 -20.16
C GLN A 326 33.62 21.60 -21.61
N SER A 327 32.60 22.13 -22.29
CA SER A 327 32.45 22.05 -23.73
C SER A 327 33.51 22.95 -24.37
N GLY A 328 34.55 22.35 -24.95
CA GLY A 328 35.46 23.03 -25.86
C GLY A 328 34.79 23.26 -27.22
N THR A 329 34.79 24.51 -27.66
CA THR A 329 34.70 24.91 -29.08
C THR A 329 36.08 25.07 -29.66
#